data_AF-A0A3D2V264-F1
#
_entry.id   AF-A0A3D2V264-F1
#
_cell.length_a   1.000
_cell.length_b   1.000
_cell.length_c   1.000
_cell.angle_alpha   90.00
_cell.angle_beta   90.00
_cell.angle_gamma   90.00
#
_symmetry.space_group_name_H-M   'P 1'
#
loop_
_entity.id
_entity.type
_entity.pdbx_description
1 polymer ?
#
loop_
_entity_poly.entity_id
_entity_poly.type
_entity_poly.pdbx_seq_one_letter_code
_entity_poly.pdbx_strand_id
1 'polypeptide(L)' 'ETTNCAFGDEDLRTLYVTAGGNLHSVRTKRPGWLPFPRLRR' A
#
# COMPACT_ATOMS: atom_id res chain seq x y z
N GLU A 1 15.90 -0.06 -8.90
CA GLU A 1 15.25 1.26 -8.73
C GLU A 1 13.84 1.06 -8.21
N THR A 2 13.44 1.78 -7.17
CA THR A 2 12.07 1.80 -6.63
C THR A 2 11.49 3.19 -6.88
N THR A 3 10.31 3.26 -7.48
CA THR A 3 9.72 4.53 -7.92
C THR A 3 8.51 4.95 -7.11
N ASN A 4 7.75 4.01 -6.54
CA ASN A 4 6.55 4.30 -5.76
C ASN A 4 6.20 3.12 -4.82
N CYS A 5 5.40 3.39 -3.79
CA CYS A 5 4.72 2.40 -2.98
C CYS A 5 3.39 2.92 -2.43
N ALA A 6 2.39 2.04 -2.29
CA ALA A 6 1.11 2.36 -1.67
C ALA A 6 0.50 1.15 -0.96
N PHE A 7 -0.24 1.39 0.12
CA PHE A 7 -1.11 0.37 0.70
C PHE A 7 -2.41 0.28 -0.11
N GLY A 8 -2.87 -0.94 -0.36
CA GLY A 8 -4.11 -1.21 -1.07
C GLY A 8 -4.88 -2.37 -0.46
N ASP A 9 -5.88 -2.84 -1.22
CA ASP A 9 -6.96 -3.72 -0.82
C ASP A 9 -7.94 -3.09 0.19
N GLU A 10 -9.08 -3.73 0.41
CA GLU A 10 -10.17 -3.21 1.25
C GLU A 10 -9.74 -2.95 2.70
N ASP A 11 -8.77 -3.72 3.20
CA ASP A 11 -8.27 -3.64 4.55
C ASP A 11 -6.94 -2.88 4.69
N LEU A 12 -6.43 -2.33 3.59
CA LEU A 12 -5.17 -1.58 3.53
C LEU A 12 -3.95 -2.37 4.02
N ARG A 13 -3.97 -3.71 3.97
CA ARG A 13 -2.87 -4.55 4.52
C ARG A 13 -1.90 -5.07 3.47
N THR A 14 -2.07 -4.71 2.20
CA THR A 14 -1.11 -5.10 1.16
C THR A 14 -0.30 -3.89 0.72
N LEU A 15 1.02 -3.99 0.84
CA LEU A 15 1.94 -2.97 0.33
C LEU A 15 2.33 -3.33 -1.10
N TYR A 16 1.96 -2.46 -2.04
CA TYR A 16 2.37 -2.54 -3.43
C TYR A 16 3.60 -1.65 -3.66
N VAL A 17 4.57 -2.15 -4.44
CA VAL A 17 5.81 -1.44 -4.76
C VAL A 17 6.10 -1.57 -6.26
N THR A 18 6.29 -0.46 -6.95
CA THR A 18 6.79 -0.47 -8.33
C THR A 18 8.31 -0.38 -8.32
N ALA A 19 8.98 -1.40 -8.84
CA ALA A 19 10.44 -1.45 -8.90
C ALA A 19 10.93 -2.25 -10.11
N GLY A 20 11.88 -1.66 -10.85
CA GLY A 20 12.51 -2.30 -12.03
C GLY A 20 11.52 -2.76 -13.10
N GLY A 21 10.51 -1.94 -13.41
CA GLY A 21 9.47 -2.27 -14.41
C GLY A 21 8.43 -3.30 -13.95
N ASN A 22 8.51 -3.77 -12.70
CA ASN A 22 7.61 -4.78 -12.15
C ASN A 22 6.80 -4.22 -10.98
N LEU A 23 5.61 -4.78 -10.77
CA LEU A 23 4.79 -4.55 -9.59
C LEU A 23 5.01 -5.70 -8.61
N HIS A 24 5.47 -5.36 -7.41
CA HIS A 24 5.66 -6.30 -6.30
C HIS A 24 4.58 -6.06 -5.25
N SER A 25 4.19 -7.10 -4.53
CA SER A 25 3.23 -6.98 -3.42
C SER A 25 3.65 -7.85 -2.23
N VAL A 26 3.36 -7.35 -1.03
CA VAL A 26 3.57 -8.09 0.22
C VAL A 26 2.47 -7.80 1.22
N ARG A 27 2.01 -8.85 1.92
CA ARG A 27 1.03 -8.75 2.99
C ARG A 27 1.67 -8.27 4.28
N THR A 28 1.02 -7.35 4.99
CA THR A 28 1.54 -6.71 6.20
C THR A 28 0.66 -6.97 7.43
N LYS A 29 1.27 -6.93 8.62
CA LYS A 29 0.56 -7.12 9.90
C LYS A 29 -0.26 -5.91 10.33
N ARG A 30 0.04 -4.71 9.82
CA ARG A 30 -0.64 -3.46 10.17
C ARG A 30 -1.20 -2.82 8.91
N PRO A 31 -2.43 -2.29 8.94
CA PRO A 31 -2.98 -1.59 7.80
C PRO A 31 -2.22 -0.28 7.55
N GLY A 32 -2.21 0.18 6.30
CA GLY A 32 -1.80 1.51 5.91
C GLY A 32 -2.75 2.59 6.41
N TRP A 33 -2.42 3.85 6.12
CA TRP A 33 -3.21 5.00 6.49
C TRP A 33 -3.76 5.71 5.26
N LEU A 34 -5.04 6.03 5.27
CA LEU A 34 -5.67 6.86 4.24
C LEU A 34 -5.64 8.33 4.66
N PRO A 35 -4.91 9.19 3.92
CA PRO A 35 -4.94 10.64 4.18
C PRO A 35 -6.31 11.26 3.84
N PHE A 36 -7.03 10.69 2.87
CA PHE A 36 -8.36 11.12 2.45
C PHE A 36 -9.13 9.96 1.77
N PRO A 37 -10.45 9.82 1.96
CA PRO A 37 -11.22 10.48 3.01
C PRO A 37 -10.70 10.04 4.38
N ARG A 38 -10.80 10.91 5.39
CA ARG A 38 -10.50 10.48 6.77
C ARG A 38 -11.57 9.46 7.15
N LEU A 39 -11.24 8.17 7.12
CA LEU A 39 -12.06 7.16 7.78
C LEU A 39 -12.20 7.59 9.23
N ARG A 40 -13.42 7.93 9.64
CA ARG A 40 -13.70 8.28 11.04
C ARG A 40 -13.31 7.05 11.86
N ARG A 41 -12.31 7.23 12.72
CA ARG A 41 -11.89 6.23 13.71
C ARG A 41 -12.97 6.06 14.75
#